data_AF-A0A5Q4GL42-F1
#
_entry.id   AF-A0A5Q4GL42-F1
#
_cell.length_a   1.000
_cell.length_b   1.000
_cell.length_c   1.000
_cell.angle_alpha   90.00
_cell.angle_beta   90.00
_cell.angle_gamma   90.00
#
_symmetry.space_group_name_H-M   'P 1'
#
loop_
_entity.id
_entity.type
_entity.pdbx_description
1 polymer ?
#
loop_
_entity_poly.entity_id
_entity_poly.type
_entity_poly.pdbx_seq_one_letter_code
_entity_poly.pdbx_strand_id
1 'polypeptide(L)'
;MGLWDAGLMDGSWRTEYADASVGTPAAPLDYPPWCAFPDTQFAFCRPNHAPIPGLGAQPATAFSRSNWRGQLHNDAGLFWVVGANVEPALDALCNSGPPNQSEPVVEPFEGIFGLRVQPARDGHRRYRNEAVLAVDLSHRPRQLQARPDCQTRDYIPFLGFGVASERGGGGAPLAMLAQGETPLLRFNYRLVDSNAPMFDSADPLPHPARGQQSGLYVEAQWGGKRRWVWIDLINTYARPAPSYLAPWNWGIRESFHFPGAEIVVTSGPSLRAECGDEGFELPDTAPGVYADRQPRALSIDLERLYDCIGDLFSTPYAVAETPVELTGLHFWVEVGVREFDGQPGLSLQDWDSRLGVAIDSIDLVPPSGKPYSSDDELITQLAQDLLGREWTPAQSARWQDFFVRQGRTEGIRAMLRHQEVETSLGQAVRLHLSAFGPRFQSAGFEASLARLRDGAGPREVARELAASADFHLYHGGRDGADLLHALLDNVLQQPLQSHPDRAAIEAAVGDGEEWRAALASGRADPGDLVLAVSRLGAARSLRQTEVDIIALYRGFLGALPDSGGLAGWRNAPQMPDSLIEALYYAPPWRERFVH
;
A
#
# COMPACT_ATOMS: atom_id res chain seq x y z
N MET A 1 -6.51 10.61 5.23
CA MET A 1 -5.97 10.41 3.88
C MET A 1 -4.68 9.60 3.94
N GLY A 2 -4.40 8.81 2.92
CA GLY A 2 -3.24 7.92 2.78
C GLY A 2 -3.36 7.04 1.54
N LEU A 3 -2.34 6.25 1.21
CA LEU A 3 -2.38 5.34 0.07
C LEU A 3 -3.40 4.21 0.29
N TRP A 4 -4.22 3.93 -0.73
CA TRP A 4 -5.22 2.85 -0.70
C TRP A 4 -4.54 1.47 -0.56
N ASP A 5 -3.41 1.29 -1.23
CA ASP A 5 -2.57 0.09 -1.20
C ASP A 5 -1.26 0.32 -0.44
N ALA A 6 -1.37 0.84 0.78
CA ALA A 6 -0.21 1.04 1.65
C ALA A 6 0.53 -0.30 1.86
N GLY A 7 1.83 -0.33 1.54
CA GLY A 7 2.64 -1.54 1.60
C GLY A 7 2.44 -2.53 0.43
N LEU A 8 1.82 -2.10 -0.68
CA LEU A 8 1.67 -2.90 -1.90
C LEU A 8 0.99 -4.25 -1.65
N MET A 9 -0.11 -4.27 -0.91
CA MET A 9 -0.83 -5.49 -0.51
C MET A 9 -1.61 -6.10 -1.68
N ASP A 10 -2.33 -5.28 -2.47
CA ASP A 10 -3.06 -5.72 -3.66
C ASP A 10 -2.12 -5.80 -4.86
N GLY A 11 -1.26 -4.79 -5.04
CA GLY A 11 -0.26 -4.81 -6.11
C GLY A 11 -0.85 -4.71 -7.51
N SER A 12 -2.15 -4.39 -7.63
CA SER A 12 -2.84 -4.23 -8.90
C SER A 12 -2.36 -2.95 -9.59
N TRP A 13 -2.05 -3.04 -10.87
CA TRP A 13 -1.47 -1.93 -11.62
C TRP A 13 -2.00 -1.84 -13.04
N ARG A 14 -1.94 -0.65 -13.62
CA ARG A 14 -2.36 -0.36 -14.98
C ARG A 14 -1.54 0.80 -15.57
N THR A 15 -1.38 0.84 -16.89
CA THR A 15 -0.89 2.08 -17.51
C THR A 15 -1.88 3.24 -17.33
N GLU A 16 -1.40 4.48 -17.46
CA GLU A 16 -2.15 5.70 -17.11
C GLU A 16 -3.46 5.97 -17.87
N TYR A 17 -3.73 5.23 -18.95
CA TYR A 17 -4.89 5.47 -19.80
C TYR A 17 -6.19 4.87 -19.26
N ALA A 18 -7.29 5.63 -19.39
CA ALA A 18 -8.61 5.26 -18.86
C ALA A 18 -9.25 4.03 -19.54
N ASP A 19 -8.98 3.82 -20.83
CA ASP A 19 -9.45 2.67 -21.62
C ASP A 19 -8.26 1.99 -22.32
N ALA A 20 -8.35 0.67 -22.49
CA ALA A 20 -7.52 -0.15 -23.34
C ALA A 20 -7.40 0.41 -24.78
N SER A 21 -8.41 1.14 -25.27
CA SER A 21 -8.44 1.69 -26.64
C SER A 21 -7.70 3.01 -26.85
N VAL A 22 -7.33 3.73 -25.79
CA VAL A 22 -6.65 5.04 -25.89
C VAL A 22 -5.30 4.91 -26.59
N GLY A 23 -4.99 5.84 -27.50
CA GLY A 23 -3.79 5.83 -28.34
C GLY A 23 -3.92 5.01 -29.63
N THR A 24 -5.07 4.40 -29.88
CA THR A 24 -5.34 3.65 -31.13
C THR A 24 -6.08 4.50 -32.16
N PRO A 25 -6.24 4.03 -33.42
CA PRO A 25 -7.12 4.69 -34.37
C PRO A 25 -8.58 4.83 -33.87
N ALA A 26 -9.04 3.96 -32.96
CA ALA A 26 -10.42 3.99 -32.45
C ALA A 26 -10.63 5.01 -31.33
N ALA A 27 -9.57 5.35 -30.59
CA ALA A 27 -9.56 6.38 -29.57
C ALA A 27 -8.17 7.05 -29.53
N PRO A 28 -7.88 7.95 -30.49
CA PRO A 28 -6.57 8.58 -30.59
C PRO A 28 -6.31 9.55 -29.43
N LEU A 29 -5.04 9.85 -29.14
CA LEU A 29 -4.66 10.81 -28.11
C LEU A 29 -5.01 12.26 -28.50
N ASP A 30 -5.46 13.06 -27.54
CA ASP A 30 -5.72 14.48 -27.72
C ASP A 30 -4.47 15.32 -27.38
N TYR A 31 -3.91 15.91 -28.43
CA TYR A 31 -2.78 16.83 -28.37
C TYR A 31 -3.28 18.26 -28.56
N PRO A 32 -3.53 19.03 -27.48
CA PRO A 32 -3.85 20.44 -27.60
C PRO A 32 -2.82 21.17 -28.47
N PRO A 33 -3.25 22.02 -29.41
CA PRO A 33 -2.35 22.76 -30.30
C PRO A 33 -1.59 23.89 -29.58
N TRP A 34 -1.80 24.04 -28.28
CA TRP A 34 -1.21 25.06 -27.44
C TRP A 34 -0.38 24.41 -26.36
N CYS A 35 0.86 24.87 -26.23
CA CYS A 35 1.74 24.50 -25.14
C CYS A 35 1.35 25.33 -23.92
N ALA A 36 1.39 24.72 -22.73
CA ALA A 36 1.10 25.46 -21.50
C ALA A 36 2.14 26.57 -21.24
N PHE A 37 3.34 26.42 -21.81
CA PHE A 37 4.43 27.40 -21.74
C PHE A 37 4.99 27.75 -23.13
N PRO A 38 4.32 28.62 -23.90
CA PRO A 38 4.68 28.93 -25.29
C PRO A 38 6.03 29.66 -25.44
N ASP A 39 6.53 30.29 -24.38
CA ASP A 39 7.79 31.06 -24.38
C ASP A 39 9.01 30.24 -23.95
N THR A 40 8.85 28.95 -23.61
CA THR A 40 9.96 28.10 -23.19
C THR A 40 10.74 27.56 -24.39
N GLN A 41 12.07 27.55 -24.31
CA GLN A 41 12.93 27.13 -25.42
C GLN A 41 12.90 25.63 -25.74
N PHE A 42 12.13 24.82 -25.00
CA PHE A 42 12.08 23.37 -25.14
C PHE A 42 11.49 22.94 -26.50
N ALA A 43 12.20 22.03 -27.16
CA ALA A 43 12.05 21.71 -28.58
C ALA A 43 10.69 21.10 -28.96
N PHE A 44 9.97 20.51 -28.01
CA PHE A 44 8.74 19.76 -28.27
C PHE A 44 7.51 20.64 -28.52
N CYS A 45 7.65 21.96 -28.42
CA CYS A 45 6.51 22.85 -28.27
C CYS A 45 6.65 24.23 -28.95
N ARG A 46 7.45 24.34 -30.03
CA ARG A 46 7.47 25.59 -30.82
C ARG A 46 6.50 25.51 -32.00
N PRO A 47 5.63 26.52 -32.21
CA PRO A 47 4.79 26.62 -33.40
C PRO A 47 5.58 26.78 -34.72
N ASN A 48 6.89 27.05 -34.63
CA ASN A 48 7.78 27.29 -35.78
C ASN A 48 8.83 26.18 -36.02
N HIS A 49 8.80 25.07 -35.27
CA HIS A 49 9.50 23.90 -35.79
C HIS A 49 8.70 23.42 -36.99
N ALA A 50 9.33 23.43 -38.18
CA ALA A 50 8.82 22.69 -39.32
C ALA A 50 8.40 21.29 -38.82
N PRO A 51 7.27 20.73 -39.30
CA PRO A 51 6.89 19.36 -38.97
C PRO A 51 8.14 18.50 -39.02
N ILE A 52 8.44 17.80 -37.92
CA ILE A 52 9.65 16.98 -37.81
C ILE A 52 9.73 16.17 -39.11
N PRO A 53 10.75 16.36 -39.97
CA PRO A 53 10.74 15.79 -41.31
C PRO A 53 10.56 14.27 -41.24
N GLY A 54 9.40 13.75 -41.68
CA GLY A 54 9.01 12.34 -41.53
C GLY A 54 7.71 12.15 -40.72
N LEU A 55 7.46 13.00 -39.73
CA LEU A 55 6.16 13.22 -39.12
C LEU A 55 5.42 14.25 -39.98
N GLY A 56 4.89 13.79 -41.12
CA GLY A 56 3.92 14.59 -41.88
C GLY A 56 2.80 15.08 -40.96
N ALA A 57 2.00 16.06 -41.40
CA ALA A 57 0.82 16.55 -40.69
C ALA A 57 -0.24 15.43 -40.50
N GLN A 58 0.09 14.43 -39.68
CA GLN A 58 -0.72 13.29 -39.30
C GLN A 58 -1.61 13.79 -38.16
N PRO A 59 -2.91 13.98 -38.40
CA PRO A 59 -3.84 14.35 -37.35
C PRO A 59 -3.96 13.15 -36.42
N ALA A 60 -3.50 13.31 -35.18
CA ALA A 60 -3.49 12.30 -34.12
C ALA A 60 -2.67 11.03 -34.45
N THR A 61 -1.53 10.87 -33.78
CA THR A 61 -0.71 9.66 -33.90
C THR A 61 -1.49 8.46 -33.38
N ALA A 62 -2.00 7.66 -34.30
CA ALA A 62 -2.61 6.37 -33.99
C ALA A 62 -1.50 5.32 -33.92
N PHE A 63 -1.26 4.80 -32.72
CA PHE A 63 -0.22 3.80 -32.48
C PHE A 63 -0.72 2.39 -32.80
N SER A 64 0.22 1.49 -33.10
CA SER A 64 -0.08 0.12 -33.48
C SER A 64 -0.55 -0.76 -32.32
N ARG A 65 -0.28 -0.33 -31.09
CA ARG A 65 -0.61 -1.03 -29.83
C ARG A 65 -1.34 -0.09 -28.88
N SER A 66 -2.16 -0.70 -28.04
CA SER A 66 -3.08 -0.04 -27.12
C SER A 66 -2.77 -0.40 -25.67
N ASN A 67 -3.37 0.33 -24.72
CA ASN A 67 -3.18 0.22 -23.27
C ASN A 67 -3.17 -1.24 -22.76
N TRP A 68 -1.99 -1.66 -22.27
CA TRP A 68 -1.75 -2.97 -21.67
C TRP A 68 -2.13 -2.95 -20.20
N ARG A 69 -2.79 -4.02 -19.77
CA ARG A 69 -3.33 -4.21 -18.43
C ARG A 69 -2.66 -5.44 -17.82
N GLY A 70 -1.98 -5.27 -16.69
CA GLY A 70 -1.55 -6.38 -15.83
C GLY A 70 -2.76 -7.13 -15.26
N GLN A 71 -2.57 -8.38 -14.83
CA GLN A 71 -3.67 -9.24 -14.34
C GLN A 71 -4.42 -8.66 -13.14
N LEU A 72 -5.72 -9.01 -13.10
CA LEU A 72 -6.74 -8.82 -12.05
C LEU A 72 -7.22 -7.38 -11.82
N HIS A 73 -8.52 -7.17 -12.02
CA HIS A 73 -9.23 -6.00 -11.50
C HIS A 73 -10.43 -6.48 -10.70
N ASN A 74 -10.62 -5.79 -9.58
CA ASN A 74 -11.91 -5.25 -9.22
C ASN A 74 -12.14 -3.94 -10.01
N ASP A 75 -13.36 -3.69 -10.47
CA ASP A 75 -13.76 -2.51 -11.27
C ASP A 75 -13.77 -1.18 -10.46
N ALA A 76 -13.05 -1.10 -9.35
CA ALA A 76 -13.19 -0.02 -8.36
C ALA A 76 -12.38 1.25 -8.63
N GLY A 77 -11.66 1.34 -9.76
CA GLY A 77 -10.84 2.52 -10.10
C GLY A 77 -9.60 2.73 -9.21
N LEU A 78 -9.24 1.73 -8.39
CA LEU A 78 -8.05 1.70 -7.54
C LEU A 78 -6.99 0.80 -8.17
N PHE A 79 -5.82 1.37 -8.46
CA PHE A 79 -4.68 0.65 -9.06
C PHE A 79 -3.42 1.53 -9.00
N TRP A 80 -2.24 0.92 -9.12
CA TRP A 80 -1.00 1.64 -9.36
C TRP A 80 -0.87 2.03 -10.85
N VAL A 81 -0.53 3.28 -11.11
CA VAL A 81 -0.29 3.84 -12.43
C VAL A 81 1.13 3.54 -12.89
N VAL A 82 1.24 3.06 -14.13
CA VAL A 82 2.51 2.80 -14.80
C VAL A 82 2.67 3.71 -16.00
N GLY A 83 3.84 4.33 -16.11
CA GLY A 83 4.23 5.11 -17.30
C GLY A 83 5.51 4.56 -17.87
N ALA A 84 5.50 4.08 -19.10
CA ALA A 84 6.67 3.51 -19.78
C ALA A 84 6.93 4.24 -21.10
N ASN A 85 7.98 5.05 -21.16
CA ASN A 85 8.20 5.98 -22.26
C ASN A 85 9.63 5.87 -22.80
N VAL A 86 9.78 5.94 -24.12
CA VAL A 86 11.09 6.03 -24.79
C VAL A 86 11.13 7.34 -25.55
N GLU A 87 12.05 8.23 -25.19
CA GLU A 87 12.26 9.43 -25.99
C GLU A 87 12.94 9.15 -27.33
N PRO A 88 12.55 9.84 -28.43
CA PRO A 88 11.43 10.77 -28.50
C PRO A 88 10.08 10.06 -28.48
N ALA A 89 9.24 10.40 -27.51
CA ALA A 89 8.00 9.69 -27.20
C ALA A 89 6.99 9.65 -28.37
N LEU A 90 7.06 10.64 -29.26
CA LEU A 90 6.09 10.88 -30.32
C LEU A 90 6.50 10.27 -31.68
N ASP A 91 7.59 9.52 -31.75
CA ASP A 91 8.01 8.86 -32.98
C ASP A 91 7.25 7.54 -33.21
N ALA A 92 6.06 7.64 -33.81
CA ALA A 92 5.24 6.48 -34.15
C ALA A 92 5.86 5.56 -35.23
N LEU A 93 6.94 5.99 -35.92
CA LEU A 93 7.68 5.12 -36.84
C LEU A 93 8.59 4.16 -36.07
N CYS A 94 9.04 4.57 -34.88
CA CYS A 94 10.07 3.89 -34.11
C CYS A 94 9.56 3.28 -32.81
N ASN A 95 8.42 3.74 -32.30
CA ASN A 95 7.76 3.21 -31.12
C ASN A 95 6.47 2.45 -31.49
N SER A 96 6.21 1.34 -30.81
CA SER A 96 5.08 0.47 -31.14
C SER A 96 3.75 0.87 -30.46
N GLY A 97 3.83 1.61 -29.35
CA GLY A 97 2.68 2.12 -28.60
C GLY A 97 2.78 3.63 -28.30
N PRO A 98 1.72 4.21 -27.70
CA PRO A 98 1.70 5.63 -27.36
C PRO A 98 2.77 6.00 -26.33
N PRO A 99 3.04 7.29 -26.10
CA PRO A 99 3.83 7.74 -24.95
C PRO A 99 3.32 7.11 -23.65
N ASN A 100 4.17 6.86 -22.66
CA ASN A 100 3.82 6.08 -21.45
C ASN A 100 3.37 4.62 -21.68
N GLN A 101 3.44 4.15 -22.93
CA GLN A 101 3.42 2.74 -23.30
C GLN A 101 4.13 2.50 -24.64
N SER A 102 5.29 3.11 -24.84
CA SER A 102 5.96 3.11 -26.15
C SER A 102 6.40 1.71 -26.59
N GLU A 103 6.65 0.84 -25.60
CA GLU A 103 6.96 -0.57 -25.76
C GLU A 103 6.20 -1.43 -24.72
N PRO A 104 6.11 -2.76 -24.93
CA PRO A 104 5.53 -3.66 -23.94
C PRO A 104 6.25 -3.58 -22.60
N VAL A 105 5.46 -3.51 -21.53
CA VAL A 105 5.94 -3.77 -20.18
C VAL A 105 5.89 -5.27 -19.97
N VAL A 106 7.03 -5.88 -19.67
CA VAL A 106 7.19 -7.34 -19.50
C VAL A 106 7.79 -7.65 -18.13
N GLU A 107 8.16 -8.90 -17.90
CA GLU A 107 8.92 -9.28 -16.72
C GLU A 107 10.27 -8.54 -16.66
N PRO A 108 10.77 -8.20 -15.45
CA PRO A 108 12.06 -7.53 -15.28
C PRO A 108 13.19 -8.20 -16.06
N PHE A 109 13.85 -7.43 -16.93
CA PHE A 109 14.94 -7.85 -17.80
C PHE A 109 14.56 -8.85 -18.91
N GLU A 110 13.28 -8.94 -19.30
CA GLU A 110 12.84 -9.67 -20.51
C GLU A 110 12.53 -8.75 -21.70
N GLY A 111 12.69 -7.43 -21.51
CA GLY A 111 12.41 -6.39 -22.50
C GLY A 111 12.95 -5.04 -22.03
N ILE A 112 12.68 -3.96 -22.80
CA ILE A 112 13.13 -2.61 -22.45
C ILE A 112 12.51 -2.16 -21.13
N PHE A 113 11.22 -2.37 -20.95
CA PHE A 113 10.50 -2.05 -19.72
C PHE A 113 10.08 -3.31 -18.99
N GLY A 114 10.56 -3.44 -17.76
CA GLY A 114 10.25 -4.53 -16.86
C GLY A 114 9.45 -4.03 -15.66
N LEU A 115 8.28 -4.62 -15.41
CA LEU A 115 7.55 -4.41 -14.17
C LEU A 115 7.01 -5.74 -13.67
N ARG A 116 7.29 -6.06 -12.40
CA ARG A 116 6.62 -7.15 -11.70
C ARG A 116 6.25 -6.71 -10.30
N VAL A 117 5.04 -7.05 -9.88
CA VAL A 117 4.64 -7.01 -8.47
C VAL A 117 4.67 -8.44 -7.94
N GLN A 118 5.45 -8.69 -6.90
CA GLN A 118 5.70 -10.04 -6.36
C GLN A 118 5.74 -10.00 -4.83
N PRO A 119 5.54 -11.13 -4.11
CA PRO A 119 5.76 -11.17 -2.67
C PRO A 119 7.18 -10.68 -2.31
N ALA A 120 7.28 -9.80 -1.31
CA ALA A 120 8.56 -9.27 -0.86
C ALA A 120 9.51 -10.41 -0.40
N ARG A 121 10.79 -10.31 -0.75
CA ARG A 121 11.79 -11.36 -0.51
C ARG A 121 12.15 -11.58 0.96
N ASP A 122 11.85 -10.62 1.83
CA ASP A 122 12.12 -10.73 3.25
C ASP A 122 11.14 -11.75 3.87
N GLY A 123 11.63 -12.99 4.02
CA GLY A 123 10.90 -14.20 4.45
C GLY A 123 10.18 -14.15 5.81
N HIS A 124 9.95 -12.95 6.35
CA HIS A 124 9.22 -12.68 7.57
C HIS A 124 7.83 -12.04 7.36
N ARG A 125 7.46 -11.57 6.15
CA ARG A 125 6.15 -10.92 5.91
C ARG A 125 5.44 -11.42 4.66
N ARG A 126 4.65 -12.49 4.78
CA ARG A 126 3.90 -13.13 3.68
C ARG A 126 2.79 -12.28 3.04
N TYR A 127 2.60 -11.02 3.46
CA TYR A 127 1.45 -10.21 3.05
C TYR A 127 1.81 -8.95 2.28
N ARG A 128 3.10 -8.62 2.12
CA ARG A 128 3.53 -7.44 1.37
C ARG A 128 4.08 -7.85 0.01
N ASN A 129 3.74 -7.10 -1.03
CA ASN A 129 4.42 -7.22 -2.31
C ASN A 129 5.55 -6.19 -2.42
N GLU A 130 6.48 -6.45 -3.33
CA GLU A 130 7.42 -5.46 -3.85
C GLU A 130 7.12 -5.22 -5.33
N ALA A 131 7.17 -3.95 -5.74
CA ALA A 131 7.17 -3.54 -7.14
C ALA A 131 8.62 -3.48 -7.62
N VAL A 132 8.96 -4.31 -8.61
CA VAL A 132 10.27 -4.35 -9.25
C VAL A 132 10.16 -3.63 -10.59
N LEU A 133 10.82 -2.49 -10.71
CA LEU A 133 10.94 -1.74 -11.96
C LEU A 133 12.31 -2.05 -12.57
N ALA A 134 12.36 -2.26 -13.89
CA ALA A 134 13.59 -2.44 -14.62
C ALA A 134 13.54 -1.74 -15.98
N VAL A 135 14.64 -1.09 -16.34
CA VAL A 135 14.92 -0.62 -17.69
C VAL A 135 16.17 -1.33 -18.19
N ASP A 136 16.07 -1.98 -19.34
CA ASP A 136 17.17 -2.77 -19.91
C ASP A 136 17.36 -2.48 -21.40
N LEU A 137 18.41 -1.71 -21.71
CA LEU A 137 18.72 -1.33 -23.08
C LEU A 137 19.32 -2.46 -23.92
N SER A 138 19.79 -3.54 -23.30
CA SER A 138 20.32 -4.71 -24.02
C SER A 138 19.23 -5.39 -24.86
N HIS A 139 17.97 -5.22 -24.48
CA HIS A 139 16.79 -5.75 -25.16
C HIS A 139 16.30 -4.89 -26.32
N ARG A 140 16.98 -3.78 -26.65
CA ARG A 140 16.63 -3.02 -27.84
C ARG A 140 16.72 -3.95 -29.06
N PRO A 141 15.68 -4.03 -29.90
CA PRO A 141 15.75 -4.84 -31.11
C PRO A 141 16.93 -4.34 -31.95
N ARG A 142 17.86 -5.24 -32.29
CA ARG A 142 18.84 -5.01 -33.38
C ARG A 142 18.16 -4.55 -34.70
N GLN A 143 16.84 -4.70 -34.80
CA GLN A 143 16.00 -4.21 -35.89
C GLN A 143 15.83 -2.68 -35.94
N LEU A 144 15.92 -1.94 -34.83
CA LEU A 144 15.91 -0.46 -34.87
C LEU A 144 17.23 0.08 -35.46
N GLN A 145 18.35 -0.61 -35.26
CA GLN A 145 19.60 -0.35 -35.98
C GLN A 145 19.49 -0.63 -37.50
N ALA A 146 18.47 -1.38 -37.93
CA ALA A 146 18.21 -1.73 -39.33
C ALA A 146 17.12 -0.85 -39.99
N ARG A 147 16.50 0.08 -39.25
CA ARG A 147 15.54 1.07 -39.78
C ARG A 147 16.26 2.41 -39.96
N PRO A 148 16.81 2.71 -41.15
CA PRO A 148 17.58 3.93 -41.39
C PRO A 148 16.77 5.22 -41.25
N ASP A 149 15.44 5.12 -41.17
CA ASP A 149 14.48 6.17 -40.89
C ASP A 149 14.27 6.45 -39.39
N CYS A 150 14.64 5.51 -38.51
CA CYS A 150 14.58 5.66 -37.04
C CYS A 150 15.85 6.28 -36.45
N GLN A 151 16.23 7.47 -36.94
CA GLN A 151 17.47 8.19 -36.56
C GLN A 151 17.33 9.01 -35.26
N THR A 152 16.55 8.55 -34.29
CA THR A 152 16.37 9.30 -33.06
C THR A 152 17.66 9.25 -32.24
N ARG A 153 18.34 10.40 -32.15
CA ARG A 153 19.70 10.58 -31.61
C ARG A 153 19.81 10.47 -30.09
N ASP A 154 18.69 10.57 -29.39
CA ASP A 154 18.58 10.57 -27.94
C ASP A 154 17.58 9.48 -27.56
N TYR A 155 18.04 8.46 -26.81
CA TYR A 155 17.22 7.35 -26.35
C TYR A 155 17.22 7.36 -24.83
N ILE A 156 16.07 7.72 -24.26
CA ILE A 156 15.91 7.91 -22.81
C ILE A 156 14.65 7.15 -22.37
N PRO A 157 14.73 5.83 -22.16
CA PRO A 157 13.68 5.04 -21.55
C PRO A 157 13.46 5.48 -20.10
N PHE A 158 12.22 5.82 -19.82
CA PHE A 158 11.68 6.16 -18.53
C PHE A 158 10.61 5.13 -18.17
N LEU A 159 10.69 4.57 -16.96
CA LEU A 159 9.64 3.74 -16.40
C LEU A 159 9.25 4.27 -15.03
N GLY A 160 7.99 4.62 -14.86
CA GLY A 160 7.39 5.08 -13.62
C GLY A 160 6.33 4.10 -13.09
N PHE A 161 6.21 4.04 -11.77
CA PHE A 161 5.21 3.28 -11.01
C PHE A 161 4.74 4.12 -9.84
N GLY A 162 3.43 4.37 -9.72
CA GLY A 162 2.91 5.30 -8.72
C GLY A 162 1.40 5.33 -8.62
N VAL A 163 0.86 6.41 -8.08
CA VAL A 163 -0.59 6.64 -7.97
C VAL A 163 -0.87 8.13 -8.08
N ALA A 164 -1.99 8.48 -8.69
CA ALA A 164 -2.53 9.83 -8.68
C ALA A 164 -4.00 9.83 -8.24
N SER A 165 -4.46 10.91 -7.64
CA SER A 165 -5.81 11.02 -7.08
C SER A 165 -6.87 10.65 -8.12
N GLU A 166 -6.78 11.21 -9.32
CA GLU A 166 -7.66 11.03 -10.45
C GLU A 166 -7.32 9.81 -11.33
N ARG A 167 -6.22 9.11 -11.03
CA ARG A 167 -5.78 7.90 -11.74
C ARG A 167 -5.29 6.85 -10.73
N GLY A 168 -6.15 5.90 -10.42
CA GLY A 168 -5.80 4.81 -9.51
C GLY A 168 -5.91 5.15 -8.02
N GLY A 169 -6.07 6.42 -7.65
CA GLY A 169 -6.30 6.88 -6.26
C GLY A 169 -7.76 7.06 -5.86
N GLY A 170 -8.73 6.76 -6.73
CA GLY A 170 -10.16 6.80 -6.41
C GLY A 170 -10.80 8.20 -6.35
N GLY A 171 -10.08 9.24 -6.77
CA GLY A 171 -10.56 10.63 -6.92
C GLY A 171 -10.32 11.54 -5.70
N ALA A 172 -9.84 11.00 -4.59
CA ALA A 172 -9.51 11.79 -3.39
C ALA A 172 -8.00 12.14 -3.37
N PRO A 173 -7.61 13.28 -2.75
CA PRO A 173 -6.21 13.57 -2.49
C PRO A 173 -5.55 12.45 -1.67
N LEU A 174 -4.27 12.21 -1.94
CA LEU A 174 -3.48 11.21 -1.23
C LEU A 174 -3.20 11.65 0.21
N ALA A 175 -3.02 12.95 0.43
CA ALA A 175 -2.86 13.60 1.72
C ALA A 175 -3.11 15.11 1.60
N MET A 176 -3.15 15.80 2.74
CA MET A 176 -3.14 17.26 2.80
C MET A 176 -1.81 17.72 3.41
N LEU A 177 -1.29 18.81 2.90
CA LEU A 177 -0.25 19.62 3.53
C LEU A 177 -0.97 20.80 4.19
N ALA A 178 -0.94 20.89 5.51
CA ALA A 178 -1.51 22.00 6.25
C ALA A 178 -0.55 22.38 7.37
N GLN A 179 -0.65 23.61 7.88
CA GLN A 179 0.25 24.07 8.92
C GLN A 179 0.19 23.18 10.17
N GLY A 180 1.34 22.64 10.59
CA GLY A 180 1.43 21.71 11.72
C GLY A 180 1.02 20.29 11.34
N GLU A 181 0.74 20.09 10.05
CA GLU A 181 0.64 18.80 9.43
C GLU A 181 1.90 18.48 8.59
N THR A 182 2.84 17.70 9.17
CA THR A 182 3.95 16.95 8.53
C THR A 182 3.60 15.54 7.96
N PRO A 183 2.90 15.38 6.81
CA PRO A 183 2.78 14.05 6.22
C PRO A 183 4.16 13.52 5.84
N LEU A 184 4.48 12.34 6.37
CA LEU A 184 5.74 11.65 6.19
C LEU A 184 5.55 10.53 5.16
N LEU A 185 6.21 10.68 4.02
CA LEU A 185 6.35 9.61 3.04
C LEU A 185 7.46 8.67 3.51
N ARG A 186 7.14 7.38 3.68
CA ARG A 186 8.10 6.32 4.03
C ARG A 186 8.10 5.25 2.96
N PHE A 187 9.28 4.78 2.59
CA PHE A 187 9.38 3.67 1.65
C PHE A 187 10.71 2.93 1.80
N ASN A 188 10.70 1.66 1.45
CA ASN A 188 11.93 0.88 1.32
C ASN A 188 12.34 0.85 -0.14
N TYR A 189 13.61 1.12 -0.38
CA TYR A 189 14.18 1.18 -1.71
C TYR A 189 15.41 0.29 -1.80
N ARG A 190 15.51 -0.50 -2.88
CA ARG A 190 16.63 -1.42 -3.12
C ARG A 190 17.04 -1.43 -4.58
N LEU A 191 18.35 -1.49 -4.82
CA LEU A 191 18.87 -1.82 -6.15
C LEU A 191 18.78 -3.34 -6.41
N VAL A 192 18.11 -3.73 -7.50
CA VAL A 192 17.99 -5.12 -7.95
C VAL A 192 19.16 -5.48 -8.85
N ASP A 193 19.42 -4.63 -9.85
CA ASP A 193 20.53 -4.79 -10.78
C ASP A 193 20.96 -3.43 -11.34
N SER A 194 22.24 -3.34 -11.67
CA SER A 194 22.81 -2.25 -12.45
C SER A 194 24.16 -2.70 -13.00
N ASN A 195 24.46 -2.27 -14.22
CA ASN A 195 25.77 -2.47 -14.85
C ASN A 195 26.37 -1.16 -15.38
N ALA A 196 25.85 0.00 -14.97
CA ALA A 196 26.49 1.26 -15.35
C ALA A 196 27.87 1.34 -14.71
N PRO A 197 28.92 1.68 -15.48
CA PRO A 197 30.17 2.13 -14.88
C PRO A 197 29.85 3.39 -14.08
N MET A 198 30.06 3.36 -12.76
CA MET A 198 30.08 4.59 -11.99
C MET A 198 31.19 5.46 -12.58
N PHE A 199 30.84 6.63 -13.12
CA PHE A 199 31.85 7.55 -13.61
C PHE A 199 32.79 7.87 -12.46
N ASP A 200 34.09 7.58 -12.65
CA ASP A 200 35.10 8.08 -11.75
C ASP A 200 35.06 9.61 -11.84
N SER A 201 34.79 10.25 -10.70
CA SER A 201 34.65 11.71 -10.52
C SER A 201 35.78 12.56 -11.11
N ALA A 202 36.89 11.92 -11.50
CA ALA A 202 38.08 12.51 -12.07
C ALA A 202 37.99 12.81 -13.58
N ASP A 203 37.02 12.27 -14.32
CA ASP A 203 36.90 12.54 -15.76
C ASP A 203 36.13 13.86 -16.02
N PRO A 204 36.79 14.90 -16.56
CA PRO A 204 36.22 16.25 -16.65
C PRO A 204 35.25 16.46 -17.82
N LEU A 205 34.88 15.41 -18.56
CA LEU A 205 34.00 15.58 -19.72
C LEU A 205 32.51 15.76 -19.30
N PRO A 206 31.92 16.94 -19.52
CA PRO A 206 30.59 17.29 -19.06
C PRO A 206 29.55 16.88 -20.12
N HIS A 207 29.30 15.59 -20.27
CA HIS A 207 28.27 15.13 -21.20
C HIS A 207 27.10 14.51 -20.44
N PRO A 208 26.01 15.26 -20.22
CA PRO A 208 24.85 14.88 -19.40
C PRO A 208 23.96 13.79 -20.04
N ALA A 209 24.50 12.95 -20.93
CA ALA A 209 23.73 12.07 -21.80
C ALA A 209 24.10 10.58 -21.69
N ARG A 210 24.84 10.20 -20.64
CA ARG A 210 25.05 8.80 -20.25
C ARG A 210 24.78 8.67 -18.78
N GLY A 211 23.73 7.96 -18.41
CA GLY A 211 23.49 7.75 -17.00
C GLY A 211 22.27 6.94 -16.67
N GLN A 212 22.25 6.55 -15.42
CA GLN A 212 21.17 5.85 -14.77
C GLN A 212 20.64 6.78 -13.69
N GLN A 213 19.33 6.93 -13.68
CA GLN A 213 18.64 7.66 -12.66
C GLN A 213 17.49 6.84 -12.13
N SER A 214 17.22 7.08 -10.86
CA SER A 214 15.96 6.68 -10.28
C SER A 214 15.61 7.64 -9.18
N GLY A 215 14.33 7.75 -8.92
CA GLY A 215 13.89 8.61 -7.86
C GLY A 215 12.43 8.46 -7.59
N LEU A 216 11.88 9.53 -7.03
CA LEU A 216 10.46 9.71 -6.90
C LEU A 216 10.09 11.12 -7.35
N TYR A 217 8.84 11.32 -7.75
CA TYR A 217 8.26 12.64 -7.71
C TYR A 217 6.98 12.65 -6.91
N VAL A 218 6.76 13.78 -6.24
CA VAL A 218 5.56 14.06 -5.45
C VAL A 218 4.83 15.19 -6.15
N GLU A 219 3.53 15.00 -6.40
CA GLU A 219 2.65 16.01 -6.96
C GLU A 219 1.78 16.63 -5.86
N ALA A 220 1.77 17.96 -5.83
CA ALA A 220 0.88 18.77 -5.03
C ALA A 220 0.12 19.78 -5.89
N GLN A 221 -1.02 20.26 -5.42
CA GLN A 221 -1.86 21.20 -6.13
C GLN A 221 -2.21 22.43 -5.28
N TRP A 222 -1.81 23.61 -5.76
CA TRP A 222 -2.23 24.90 -5.17
C TRP A 222 -2.34 25.99 -6.24
N GLY A 223 -3.04 27.08 -5.96
CA GLY A 223 -3.20 28.19 -6.93
C GLY A 223 -3.72 27.75 -8.31
N GLY A 224 -4.50 26.66 -8.37
CA GLY A 224 -5.03 26.09 -9.61
C GLY A 224 -4.01 25.39 -10.52
N LYS A 225 -2.79 25.09 -10.05
CA LYS A 225 -1.75 24.39 -10.80
C LYS A 225 -1.21 23.18 -10.04
N ARG A 226 -0.85 22.14 -10.79
CA ARG A 226 -0.07 21.00 -10.33
C ARG A 226 1.41 21.34 -10.30
N ARG A 227 2.09 20.87 -9.26
CA ARG A 227 3.49 21.13 -9.02
C ARG A 227 4.16 19.88 -8.55
N TRP A 228 5.28 19.57 -9.17
CA TRP A 228 6.01 18.35 -8.92
C TRP A 228 7.33 18.69 -8.29
N VAL A 229 7.71 17.87 -7.32
CA VAL A 229 9.08 17.83 -6.84
C VAL A 229 9.68 16.53 -7.32
N TRP A 230 10.64 16.62 -8.22
CA TRP A 230 11.40 15.51 -8.77
C TRP A 230 12.66 15.31 -7.94
N ILE A 231 12.74 14.20 -7.20
CA ILE A 231 13.82 13.92 -6.25
C ILE A 231 14.63 12.73 -6.77
N ASP A 232 15.87 13.01 -7.16
CA ASP A 232 16.83 11.98 -7.53
C ASP A 232 17.35 11.23 -6.28
N LEU A 233 17.07 9.92 -6.24
CA LEU A 233 17.61 9.00 -5.23
C LEU A 233 18.92 8.36 -5.70
N ILE A 234 18.98 8.07 -7.00
CA ILE A 234 20.17 7.64 -7.71
C ILE A 234 20.30 8.55 -8.92
N ASN A 235 21.46 9.17 -9.09
CA ASN A 235 21.78 9.93 -10.28
C ASN A 235 23.26 9.76 -10.61
N THR A 236 23.57 9.19 -11.77
CA THR A 236 24.95 9.06 -12.26
C THR A 236 25.37 10.19 -13.22
N TYR A 237 24.45 11.10 -13.57
CA TYR A 237 24.68 12.20 -14.51
C TYR A 237 25.25 13.45 -13.84
N ALA A 238 24.87 13.72 -12.60
CA ALA A 238 25.04 15.02 -12.00
C ALA A 238 25.88 14.99 -10.73
N ARG A 239 26.73 16.02 -10.58
CA ARG A 239 27.23 16.44 -9.27
C ARG A 239 26.05 17.05 -8.49
N PRO A 240 26.11 17.10 -7.15
CA PRO A 240 25.15 17.85 -6.37
C PRO A 240 25.00 19.26 -6.97
N ALA A 241 23.81 19.58 -7.45
CA ALA A 241 23.47 20.85 -8.05
C ALA A 241 22.32 21.48 -7.26
N PRO A 242 22.24 22.82 -7.17
CA PRO A 242 21.14 23.47 -6.48
C PRO A 242 19.79 23.04 -7.08
N SER A 243 18.76 22.95 -6.24
CA SER A 243 17.39 22.71 -6.71
C SER A 243 16.99 23.80 -7.70
N TYR A 244 16.29 23.43 -8.78
CA TYR A 244 15.91 24.37 -9.82
C TYR A 244 14.54 24.07 -10.42
N LEU A 245 13.87 25.14 -10.87
CA LEU A 245 12.60 25.07 -11.58
C LEU A 245 12.83 24.69 -13.04
N ALA A 246 12.21 23.60 -13.47
CA ALA A 246 12.09 23.17 -14.85
C ALA A 246 10.62 23.24 -15.30
N PRO A 247 10.29 23.99 -16.36
CA PRO A 247 8.93 23.98 -16.90
C PRO A 247 8.66 22.64 -17.62
N TRP A 248 7.56 21.97 -17.28
CA TRP A 248 7.15 20.73 -17.94
C TRP A 248 6.06 20.97 -18.98
N ASN A 249 6.24 20.38 -20.15
CA ASN A 249 5.42 20.70 -21.31
C ASN A 249 4.94 19.45 -22.06
N TRP A 250 4.54 18.44 -21.30
CA TRP A 250 3.96 17.21 -21.83
C TRP A 250 2.50 17.41 -22.22
N GLY A 251 2.25 17.65 -23.51
CA GLY A 251 0.95 18.06 -24.06
C GLY A 251 -0.07 16.94 -24.25
N ILE A 252 -0.10 15.88 -23.43
CA ILE A 252 -1.02 14.75 -23.62
C ILE A 252 -2.11 14.81 -22.56
N ARG A 253 -3.35 15.12 -22.96
CA ARG A 253 -4.46 15.32 -22.02
C ARG A 253 -4.84 14.08 -21.24
N GLU A 254 -4.68 12.91 -21.84
CA GLU A 254 -5.01 11.64 -21.23
C GLU A 254 -3.93 11.17 -20.24
N SER A 255 -2.72 11.75 -20.30
CA SER A 255 -1.61 11.43 -19.42
C SER A 255 -1.81 12.04 -18.04
N PHE A 256 -1.32 11.37 -16.99
CA PHE A 256 -1.22 12.00 -15.68
C PHE A 256 -0.14 13.09 -15.68
N HIS A 257 0.77 13.07 -16.66
CA HIS A 257 1.75 14.14 -16.85
C HIS A 257 1.07 15.39 -17.38
N PHE A 258 0.73 16.30 -16.46
CA PHE A 258 -0.08 17.46 -16.76
C PHE A 258 0.71 18.53 -17.55
N PRO A 259 0.24 18.93 -18.75
CA PRO A 259 0.81 20.07 -19.44
C PRO A 259 0.66 21.34 -18.62
N GLY A 260 1.76 22.03 -18.32
CA GLY A 260 1.72 23.24 -17.49
C GLY A 260 2.07 23.02 -16.03
N ALA A 261 2.42 21.78 -15.65
CA ALA A 261 3.01 21.51 -14.36
C ALA A 261 4.37 22.22 -14.24
N GLU A 262 4.66 22.71 -13.04
CA GLU A 262 5.98 23.19 -12.67
C GLU A 262 6.72 22.05 -11.99
N ILE A 263 7.96 21.77 -12.40
CA ILE A 263 8.78 20.75 -11.77
C ILE A 263 9.94 21.44 -11.07
N VAL A 264 10.09 21.23 -9.78
CA VAL A 264 11.35 21.50 -9.10
C VAL A 264 12.16 20.21 -9.13
N VAL A 265 13.34 20.26 -9.75
CA VAL A 265 14.28 19.13 -9.79
C VAL A 265 15.30 19.29 -8.67
N THR A 266 15.49 18.24 -7.89
CA THR A 266 16.41 18.20 -6.75
C THR A 266 16.98 16.79 -6.52
N SER A 267 17.84 16.64 -5.53
CA SER A 267 18.43 15.36 -5.13
C SER A 267 18.50 15.25 -3.62
N GLY A 268 18.64 14.02 -3.08
CA GLY A 268 18.83 13.82 -1.63
C GLY A 268 19.94 14.69 -1.01
N PRO A 269 21.13 14.79 -1.63
CA PRO A 269 22.19 15.69 -1.18
C PRO A 269 21.84 17.18 -1.28
N SER A 270 21.19 17.61 -2.37
CA SER A 270 20.79 19.01 -2.56
C SER A 270 19.76 19.43 -1.52
N LEU A 271 18.73 18.60 -1.29
CA LEU A 271 17.70 18.84 -0.28
C LEU A 271 18.30 19.00 1.10
N ARG A 272 19.23 18.13 1.52
CA ARG A 272 19.81 18.25 2.86
C ARG A 272 20.77 19.43 2.99
N ALA A 273 21.46 19.80 1.91
CA ALA A 273 22.28 21.00 1.88
C ALA A 273 21.45 22.29 1.97
N GLU A 274 20.27 22.32 1.34
CA GLU A 274 19.40 23.51 1.27
C GLU A 274 18.41 23.59 2.44
N CYS A 275 17.85 22.45 2.86
CA CYS A 275 16.74 22.33 3.82
C CYS A 275 17.17 21.79 5.20
N GLY A 276 18.43 21.36 5.34
CA GLY A 276 18.94 20.64 6.51
C GLY A 276 18.59 19.14 6.51
N ASP A 277 19.18 18.39 7.44
CA ASP A 277 19.00 16.92 7.53
C ASP A 277 17.67 16.49 8.18
N GLU A 278 17.10 17.33 9.04
CA GLU A 278 15.87 17.00 9.76
C GLU A 278 14.70 16.84 8.77
N GLY A 279 13.92 15.77 8.92
CA GLY A 279 12.81 15.44 8.02
C GLY A 279 13.21 14.70 6.73
N PHE A 280 14.51 14.45 6.49
CA PHE A 280 14.98 13.78 5.27
C PHE A 280 15.93 12.62 5.59
N GLU A 281 15.44 11.39 5.52
CA GLU A 281 16.26 10.18 5.56
C GLU A 281 16.50 9.70 4.13
N LEU A 282 17.43 10.35 3.44
CA LEU A 282 17.77 10.13 2.03
C LEU A 282 19.26 9.75 1.85
N PRO A 283 19.63 9.02 0.79
CA PRO A 283 21.03 8.63 0.58
C PRO A 283 21.97 9.83 0.38
N ASP A 284 23.19 9.74 0.92
CA ASP A 284 24.30 10.72 0.77
C ASP A 284 24.88 10.77 -0.63
N THR A 285 24.98 9.63 -1.29
CA THR A 285 25.61 9.52 -2.61
C THR A 285 25.04 8.31 -3.33
N ALA A 286 24.94 8.40 -4.67
CA ALA A 286 24.54 7.28 -5.51
C ALA A 286 25.39 5.99 -5.26
N PRO A 287 26.74 6.04 -5.12
CA PRO A 287 27.61 4.89 -4.83
C PRO A 287 27.25 4.07 -3.58
N GLY A 288 26.76 4.72 -2.52
CA GLY A 288 26.42 4.02 -1.28
C GLY A 288 25.30 3.01 -1.45
N VAL A 289 24.34 3.28 -2.35
CA VAL A 289 23.19 2.40 -2.65
C VAL A 289 23.58 1.23 -3.57
N TYR A 290 24.62 1.41 -4.40
CA TYR A 290 25.11 0.36 -5.31
C TYR A 290 25.86 -0.78 -4.60
N ALA A 291 26.46 -0.52 -3.43
CA ALA A 291 27.47 -1.40 -2.85
C ALA A 291 26.91 -2.65 -2.12
N ASP A 292 25.72 -2.59 -1.54
CA ASP A 292 25.19 -3.68 -0.70
C ASP A 292 23.91 -4.34 -1.25
N ARG A 293 23.24 -3.70 -2.25
CA ARG A 293 21.95 -4.12 -2.81
C ARG A 293 20.91 -4.46 -1.73
N GLN A 294 21.04 -3.90 -0.52
CA GLN A 294 20.12 -4.16 0.57
C GLN A 294 18.94 -3.18 0.51
N PRO A 295 17.76 -3.58 1.03
CA PRO A 295 16.68 -2.63 1.27
C PRO A 295 17.14 -1.51 2.20
N ARG A 296 16.83 -0.27 1.83
CA ARG A 296 17.06 0.91 2.66
C ARG A 296 15.73 1.59 2.94
N ALA A 297 15.42 1.75 4.22
CA ALA A 297 14.31 2.58 4.65
C ALA A 297 14.65 4.04 4.41
N LEU A 298 13.78 4.74 3.69
CA LEU A 298 13.88 6.15 3.36
C LEU A 298 12.62 6.88 3.84
N SER A 299 12.78 8.14 4.20
CA SER A 299 11.66 8.98 4.61
C SER A 299 11.82 10.45 4.21
N ILE A 300 10.68 11.09 3.91
CA ILE A 300 10.60 12.50 3.48
C ILE A 300 9.41 13.15 4.19
N ASP A 301 9.69 14.16 5.00
CA ASP A 301 8.70 15.11 5.51
C ASP A 301 8.24 16.02 4.37
N LEU A 302 7.00 15.84 3.92
CA LEU A 302 6.50 16.53 2.74
C LEU A 302 6.10 17.98 3.05
N GLU A 303 5.71 18.32 4.28
CA GLU A 303 5.51 19.74 4.67
C GLU A 303 6.85 20.44 4.56
N ARG A 304 7.88 19.92 5.22
CA ARG A 304 9.22 20.50 5.17
C ARG A 304 9.81 20.57 3.77
N LEU A 305 9.55 19.55 2.94
CA LEU A 305 9.95 19.56 1.54
C LEU A 305 9.39 20.81 0.85
N TYR A 306 8.07 20.99 0.87
CA TYR A 306 7.43 22.12 0.20
C TYR A 306 7.71 23.45 0.88
N ASP A 307 7.88 23.51 2.20
CA ASP A 307 8.33 24.71 2.92
C ASP A 307 9.69 25.20 2.42
N CYS A 308 10.62 24.28 2.22
CA CYS A 308 11.99 24.61 1.85
C CYS A 308 12.14 25.06 0.39
N ILE A 309 11.63 24.25 -0.54
CA ILE A 309 11.81 24.50 -1.99
C ILE A 309 10.61 25.18 -2.64
N GLY A 310 9.58 25.50 -1.85
CA GLY A 310 8.33 26.10 -2.30
C GLY A 310 8.47 27.45 -2.99
N ASP A 311 9.48 28.22 -2.63
CA ASP A 311 9.79 29.53 -3.21
C ASP A 311 10.35 29.43 -4.65
N LEU A 312 10.75 28.24 -5.10
CA LEU A 312 11.23 28.03 -6.47
C LEU A 312 10.08 27.99 -7.49
N PHE A 313 8.85 27.74 -7.06
CA PHE A 313 7.68 27.72 -7.93
C PHE A 313 7.20 29.15 -8.28
N SER A 314 6.57 29.34 -9.44
CA SER A 314 6.10 30.69 -9.85
C SER A 314 5.02 31.26 -8.92
N THR A 315 4.27 30.39 -8.26
CA THR A 315 3.43 30.75 -7.11
C THR A 315 4.05 30.09 -5.90
N PRO A 316 4.73 30.86 -5.03
CA PRO A 316 5.35 30.31 -3.83
C PRO A 316 4.37 29.49 -3.00
N TYR A 317 4.88 28.44 -2.37
CA TYR A 317 4.12 27.67 -1.40
C TYR A 317 3.92 28.52 -0.13
N ALA A 318 2.68 28.69 0.31
CA ALA A 318 2.33 29.49 1.48
C ALA A 318 1.58 28.61 2.49
N VAL A 319 2.34 28.03 3.41
CA VAL A 319 1.91 27.06 4.44
C VAL A 319 0.75 27.56 5.31
N ALA A 320 0.58 28.87 5.44
CA ALA A 320 -0.12 29.45 6.58
C ALA A 320 -1.64 29.68 6.40
N GLU A 321 -2.24 29.52 5.22
CA GLU A 321 -3.65 29.94 5.03
C GLU A 321 -4.57 28.93 4.33
N THR A 322 -4.04 27.94 3.61
CA THR A 322 -4.91 26.98 2.90
C THR A 322 -4.25 25.62 2.79
N PRO A 323 -4.92 24.53 3.20
CA PRO A 323 -4.44 23.18 2.96
C PRO A 323 -4.15 22.94 1.48
N VAL A 324 -3.00 22.33 1.20
CA VAL A 324 -2.55 21.97 -0.14
C VAL A 324 -2.75 20.48 -0.34
N GLU A 325 -3.38 20.09 -1.44
CA GLU A 325 -3.66 18.69 -1.75
C GLU A 325 -2.41 18.02 -2.33
N LEU A 326 -2.00 16.90 -1.74
CA LEU A 326 -1.08 15.96 -2.38
C LEU A 326 -1.89 15.06 -3.31
N THR A 327 -1.64 15.15 -4.61
CA THR A 327 -2.47 14.49 -5.62
C THR A 327 -1.75 13.38 -6.36
N GLY A 328 -0.42 13.23 -6.20
CA GLY A 328 0.31 12.15 -6.88
C GLY A 328 1.63 11.78 -6.22
N LEU A 329 2.03 10.52 -6.39
CA LEU A 329 3.32 9.98 -5.95
C LEU A 329 3.76 8.89 -6.93
N HIS A 330 4.96 9.00 -7.46
CA HIS A 330 5.50 7.98 -8.36
C HIS A 330 6.98 7.76 -8.14
N PHE A 331 7.38 6.50 -8.18
CA PHE A 331 8.76 6.05 -8.29
C PHE A 331 9.10 5.89 -9.76
N TRP A 332 10.36 6.13 -10.11
CA TRP A 332 10.78 6.03 -11.49
C TRP A 332 12.21 5.56 -11.63
N VAL A 333 12.50 4.99 -12.80
CA VAL A 333 13.84 4.67 -13.28
C VAL A 333 13.99 5.21 -14.70
N GLU A 334 15.18 5.70 -15.01
CA GLU A 334 15.53 6.21 -16.32
C GLU A 334 16.95 5.80 -16.68
N VAL A 335 17.17 5.43 -17.94
CA VAL A 335 18.51 5.09 -18.46
C VAL A 335 18.73 5.84 -19.75
N GLY A 336 19.61 6.84 -19.75
CA GLY A 336 19.93 7.62 -20.93
C GLY A 336 21.18 7.10 -21.64
N VAL A 337 21.07 6.99 -22.97
CA VAL A 337 22.21 6.76 -23.86
C VAL A 337 22.18 7.76 -25.00
N ARG A 338 23.30 8.44 -25.24
CA ARG A 338 23.53 9.19 -26.48
C ARG A 338 24.13 8.27 -27.54
N GLU A 339 23.57 8.29 -28.74
CA GLU A 339 24.10 7.53 -29.89
C GLU A 339 25.40 8.16 -30.44
N PHE A 340 26.22 7.30 -31.04
CA PHE A 340 27.51 7.57 -31.68
C PHE A 340 27.42 8.70 -32.71
N ASP A 341 28.01 9.85 -32.41
CA ASP A 341 28.11 11.00 -33.32
C ASP A 341 29.20 10.82 -34.40
N GLY A 342 29.66 9.58 -34.62
CA GLY A 342 30.76 9.25 -35.52
C GLY A 342 32.15 9.44 -34.91
N GLN A 343 32.26 9.86 -33.64
CA GLN A 343 33.54 9.89 -32.90
C GLN A 343 34.00 8.47 -32.59
N PRO A 344 35.22 8.04 -32.96
CA PRO A 344 35.73 6.71 -32.61
C PRO A 344 35.71 6.50 -31.10
N GLY A 345 35.01 5.49 -30.58
CA GLY A 345 35.09 5.14 -29.16
C GLY A 345 33.88 4.50 -28.48
N LEU A 346 32.65 4.56 -29.02
CA LEU A 346 31.55 3.75 -28.45
C LEU A 346 31.69 2.29 -28.90
N SER A 347 31.82 1.41 -27.93
CA SER A 347 31.83 -0.03 -28.15
C SER A 347 30.41 -0.58 -28.02
N LEU A 348 30.18 -1.80 -28.52
CA LEU A 348 28.93 -2.53 -28.28
C LEU A 348 28.59 -2.68 -26.78
N GLN A 349 29.56 -2.50 -25.88
CA GLN A 349 29.35 -2.57 -24.42
C GLN A 349 28.58 -1.36 -23.89
N ASP A 350 28.56 -0.22 -24.59
CA ASP A 350 27.83 0.99 -24.16
C ASP A 350 26.30 0.83 -24.29
N TRP A 351 25.82 -0.18 -25.02
CA TRP A 351 24.39 -0.51 -25.20
C TRP A 351 23.86 -1.49 -24.15
N ASP A 352 24.70 -2.00 -23.26
CA ASP A 352 24.28 -2.98 -22.25
C ASP A 352 23.64 -2.30 -21.02
N SER A 353 23.49 -0.98 -20.99
CA SER A 353 23.03 -0.25 -19.80
C SER A 353 21.66 -0.72 -19.30
N ARG A 354 21.60 -1.19 -18.06
CA ARG A 354 20.37 -1.60 -17.38
C ARG A 354 20.32 -1.11 -15.94
N LEU A 355 19.13 -0.77 -15.47
CA LEU A 355 18.85 -0.36 -14.10
C LEU A 355 17.60 -1.09 -13.62
N GLY A 356 17.67 -1.74 -12.47
CA GLY A 356 16.52 -2.34 -11.81
C GLY A 356 16.47 -1.97 -10.34
N VAL A 357 15.28 -1.60 -9.88
CA VAL A 357 15.00 -1.16 -8.50
C VAL A 357 13.78 -1.91 -7.96
N ALA A 358 13.74 -2.10 -6.66
CA ALA A 358 12.59 -2.69 -5.97
C ALA A 358 12.11 -1.73 -4.87
N ILE A 359 10.79 -1.60 -4.78
CA ILE A 359 10.09 -0.88 -3.72
C ILE A 359 9.18 -1.88 -3.00
N ASP A 360 9.45 -2.18 -1.73
CA ASP A 360 8.74 -3.23 -0.96
C ASP A 360 7.81 -2.69 0.14
N SER A 361 7.88 -1.39 0.39
CA SER A 361 6.92 -0.70 1.25
C SER A 361 6.79 0.74 0.80
N ILE A 362 5.54 1.23 0.82
CA ILE A 362 5.19 2.62 0.54
C ILE A 362 4.11 2.98 1.54
N ASP A 363 4.35 4.02 2.32
CA ASP A 363 3.41 4.52 3.31
C ASP A 363 3.41 6.04 3.26
N LEU A 364 2.22 6.62 3.31
CA LEU A 364 2.03 8.06 3.42
C LEU A 364 1.34 8.28 4.75
N VAL A 365 2.16 8.61 5.75
CA VAL A 365 1.72 8.73 7.13
C VAL A 365 1.38 10.19 7.38
N PRO A 366 0.16 10.56 7.79
CA PRO A 366 -0.09 11.91 8.26
C PRO A 366 0.84 12.28 9.44
N PRO A 367 0.96 13.57 9.78
CA PRO A 367 1.81 14.16 10.84
C PRO A 367 1.60 13.58 12.22
N SER A 368 0.36 13.16 12.47
CA SER A 368 0.00 12.41 13.68
C SER A 368 0.78 11.10 13.78
N GLY A 369 1.47 10.69 12.70
CA GLY A 369 2.43 9.62 12.64
C GLY A 369 1.82 8.24 12.89
N LYS A 370 0.52 8.15 13.09
CA LYS A 370 -0.04 7.02 13.83
C LYS A 370 -1.54 6.91 13.57
N PRO A 371 -2.10 5.69 13.56
CA PRO A 371 -3.47 5.46 13.97
C PRO A 371 -3.82 6.00 15.38
N TYR A 372 -2.91 6.73 16.07
CA TYR A 372 -3.00 7.42 17.37
C TYR A 372 -1.77 8.29 17.63
N SER A 373 -1.78 9.62 17.75
CA SER A 373 -0.57 10.48 17.98
C SER A 373 0.35 10.10 19.17
N SER A 374 -0.02 9.11 20.00
CA SER A 374 0.71 8.33 21.03
C SER A 374 1.01 6.84 20.78
N ASP A 375 2.09 6.24 21.33
CA ASP A 375 1.87 4.86 21.84
C ASP A 375 0.82 4.91 22.97
N ASP A 376 0.82 5.98 23.75
CA ASP A 376 -0.14 6.30 24.81
C ASP A 376 -1.58 6.29 24.33
N GLU A 377 -1.87 7.02 23.25
CA GLU A 377 -3.21 7.07 22.67
C GLU A 377 -3.64 5.72 22.09
N LEU A 378 -2.73 4.96 21.46
CA LEU A 378 -3.01 3.59 21.00
C LEU A 378 -3.36 2.68 22.16
N ILE A 379 -2.58 2.77 23.23
CA ILE A 379 -2.83 2.01 24.47
C ILE A 379 -4.18 2.41 25.06
N THR A 380 -4.50 3.70 25.13
CA THR A 380 -5.75 4.24 25.67
C THR A 380 -6.96 3.76 24.87
N GLN A 381 -6.94 3.89 23.55
CA GLN A 381 -8.09 3.50 22.74
C GLN A 381 -8.23 2.00 22.63
N LEU A 382 -7.13 1.23 22.57
CA LEU A 382 -7.22 -0.23 22.72
C LEU A 382 -7.81 -0.62 24.08
N ALA A 383 -7.56 0.14 25.15
CA ALA A 383 -8.27 -0.04 26.41
C ALA A 383 -9.77 0.18 26.23
N GLN A 384 -10.17 1.29 25.63
CA GLN A 384 -11.56 1.63 25.38
C GLN A 384 -12.27 0.53 24.56
N ASP A 385 -11.62 0.05 23.51
CA ASP A 385 -12.21 -0.92 22.60
C ASP A 385 -12.23 -2.34 23.19
N LEU A 386 -11.15 -2.76 23.87
CA LEU A 386 -11.04 -4.11 24.45
C LEU A 386 -11.74 -4.23 25.81
N LEU A 387 -11.70 -3.20 26.66
CA LEU A 387 -12.24 -3.21 28.02
C LEU A 387 -13.50 -2.37 28.20
N GLY A 388 -13.79 -1.41 27.31
CA GLY A 388 -14.87 -0.44 27.52
C GLY A 388 -14.49 0.68 28.50
N ARG A 389 -13.22 0.78 28.89
CA ARG A 389 -12.67 1.78 29.81
C ARG A 389 -11.17 1.96 29.58
N GLU A 390 -10.61 3.04 30.11
CA GLU A 390 -9.17 3.30 30.08
C GLU A 390 -8.39 2.34 30.98
N TRP A 391 -7.13 2.06 30.62
CA TRP A 391 -6.16 1.44 31.52
C TRP A 391 -5.88 2.36 32.71
N THR A 392 -5.57 1.78 33.88
CA THR A 392 -5.04 2.61 34.98
C THR A 392 -3.69 3.21 34.59
N PRO A 393 -3.26 4.35 35.16
CA PRO A 393 -1.97 4.96 34.81
C PRO A 393 -0.77 4.00 34.94
N ALA A 394 -0.79 3.12 35.95
CA ALA A 394 0.25 2.10 36.14
C ALA A 394 0.19 0.95 35.12
N GLN A 395 -0.98 0.67 34.54
CA GLN A 395 -1.10 -0.28 33.43
C GLN A 395 -0.66 0.38 32.11
N SER A 396 -1.09 1.62 31.84
CA SER A 396 -0.67 2.37 30.65
C SER A 396 0.86 2.49 30.58
N ALA A 397 1.51 2.90 31.68
CA ALA A 397 2.97 2.99 31.75
C ALA A 397 3.66 1.64 31.50
N ARG A 398 3.08 0.53 31.99
CA ARG A 398 3.60 -0.82 31.72
C ARG A 398 3.47 -1.20 30.25
N TRP A 399 2.37 -0.82 29.60
CA TRP A 399 2.17 -1.08 28.18
C TRP A 399 3.09 -0.24 27.29
N GLN A 400 3.31 1.02 27.62
CA GLN A 400 4.28 1.89 26.93
C GLN A 400 5.68 1.27 26.96
N ASP A 401 6.13 0.91 28.16
CA ASP A 401 7.43 0.26 28.37
C ASP A 401 7.52 -1.10 27.65
N PHE A 402 6.41 -1.83 27.56
CA PHE A 402 6.35 -3.07 26.78
C PHE A 402 6.47 -2.80 25.27
N PHE A 403 5.74 -1.82 24.73
CA PHE A 403 5.78 -1.45 23.31
C PHE A 403 7.18 -1.01 22.90
N VAL A 404 7.87 -0.23 23.74
CA VAL A 404 9.27 0.18 23.50
C VAL A 404 10.21 -1.03 23.44
N ARG A 405 10.05 -2.01 24.33
CA ARG A 405 10.97 -3.16 24.40
C ARG A 405 10.70 -4.27 23.40
N GLN A 406 9.44 -4.54 23.09
CA GLN A 406 9.01 -5.73 22.34
C GLN A 406 8.29 -5.39 21.02
N GLY A 407 8.04 -4.10 20.78
CA GLY A 407 7.27 -3.63 19.63
C GLY A 407 5.75 -3.69 19.85
N ARG A 408 5.03 -2.98 18.97
CA ARG A 408 3.57 -2.83 19.05
C ARG A 408 2.82 -4.14 18.83
N THR A 409 3.23 -4.95 17.86
CA THR A 409 2.55 -6.22 17.54
C THR A 409 2.54 -7.16 18.75
N GLU A 410 3.70 -7.36 19.39
CA GLU A 410 3.80 -8.18 20.60
C GLU A 410 3.01 -7.56 21.76
N GLY A 411 3.06 -6.24 21.90
CA GLY A 411 2.29 -5.52 22.91
C GLY A 411 0.77 -5.69 22.75
N ILE A 412 0.24 -5.55 21.53
CA ILE A 412 -1.18 -5.77 21.22
C ILE A 412 -1.56 -7.22 21.49
N ARG A 413 -0.72 -8.18 21.09
CA ARG A 413 -0.92 -9.60 21.40
C ARG A 413 -0.99 -9.84 22.90
N ALA A 414 -0.08 -9.25 23.68
CA ALA A 414 -0.07 -9.36 25.14
C ALA A 414 -1.30 -8.71 25.77
N MET A 415 -1.79 -7.59 25.25
CA MET A 415 -3.04 -6.95 25.70
C MET A 415 -4.27 -7.83 25.47
N LEU A 416 -4.39 -8.49 24.30
CA LEU A 416 -5.49 -9.44 24.05
C LEU A 416 -5.50 -10.59 25.06
N ARG A 417 -4.34 -10.94 25.60
CA ARG A 417 -4.15 -11.98 26.62
C ARG A 417 -4.23 -11.46 28.04
N HIS A 418 -4.40 -10.16 28.24
CA HIS A 418 -4.55 -9.59 29.56
C HIS A 418 -5.78 -10.20 30.23
N GLN A 419 -5.64 -10.60 31.50
CA GLN A 419 -6.67 -11.36 32.22
C GLN A 419 -8.05 -10.71 32.13
N GLU A 420 -8.12 -9.39 32.24
CA GLU A 420 -9.38 -8.65 32.19
C GLU A 420 -10.07 -8.70 30.81
N VAL A 421 -9.29 -8.63 29.73
CA VAL A 421 -9.78 -8.77 28.35
C VAL A 421 -10.30 -10.20 28.16
N GLU A 422 -9.57 -11.19 28.64
CA GLU A 422 -9.97 -12.60 28.57
C GLU A 422 -11.25 -12.91 29.38
N THR A 423 -11.43 -12.29 30.55
CA THR A 423 -12.62 -12.50 31.39
C THR A 423 -13.87 -11.80 30.88
N SER A 424 -13.72 -10.77 30.05
CA SER A 424 -14.82 -10.01 29.47
C SER A 424 -14.99 -10.33 27.98
N LEU A 425 -14.23 -9.69 27.10
CA LEU A 425 -14.26 -9.86 25.65
C LEU A 425 -14.04 -11.32 25.23
N GLY A 426 -12.97 -11.95 25.72
CA GLY A 426 -12.68 -13.35 25.40
C GLY A 426 -13.81 -14.30 25.81
N GLN A 427 -14.40 -14.06 26.99
CA GLN A 427 -15.53 -14.85 27.48
C GLN A 427 -16.81 -14.60 26.66
N ALA A 428 -17.10 -13.34 26.29
CA ALA A 428 -18.23 -13.00 25.41
C ALA A 428 -18.12 -13.72 24.08
N VAL A 429 -16.95 -13.67 23.44
CA VAL A 429 -16.69 -14.34 22.16
C VAL A 429 -16.87 -15.85 22.30
N ARG A 430 -16.32 -16.48 23.35
CA ARG A 430 -16.48 -17.93 23.58
C ARG A 430 -17.95 -18.32 23.75
N LEU A 431 -18.73 -17.59 24.56
CA LEU A 431 -20.16 -17.86 24.74
C LEU A 431 -20.93 -17.77 23.43
N HIS A 432 -20.71 -16.71 22.65
CA HIS A 432 -21.41 -16.49 21.38
C HIS A 432 -20.99 -17.48 20.29
N LEU A 433 -19.70 -17.80 20.18
CA LEU A 433 -19.23 -18.86 19.29
C LEU A 433 -19.81 -20.22 19.67
N SER A 434 -19.95 -20.54 20.97
CA SER A 434 -20.62 -21.78 21.40
C SER A 434 -22.10 -21.78 21.07
N ALA A 435 -22.80 -20.66 21.31
CA ALA A 435 -24.24 -20.56 21.08
C ALA A 435 -24.60 -20.55 19.58
N PHE A 436 -23.85 -19.85 18.74
CA PHE A 436 -24.28 -19.57 17.35
C PHE A 436 -23.22 -19.90 16.28
N GLY A 437 -22.05 -20.41 16.68
CA GLY A 437 -20.93 -20.55 15.76
C GLY A 437 -20.51 -19.18 15.19
N PRO A 438 -20.10 -19.10 13.91
CA PRO A 438 -19.70 -17.84 13.29
C PRO A 438 -20.89 -16.93 12.91
N ARG A 439 -22.12 -17.26 13.30
CA ARG A 439 -23.36 -16.60 12.85
C ARG A 439 -23.97 -15.65 13.90
N PHE A 440 -23.28 -15.38 15.00
CA PHE A 440 -23.82 -14.49 16.03
C PHE A 440 -23.91 -13.05 15.53
N GLN A 441 -24.91 -12.32 16.02
CA GLN A 441 -25.17 -10.94 15.63
C GLN A 441 -24.48 -9.95 16.57
N SER A 442 -24.09 -8.79 16.03
CA SER A 442 -23.38 -7.75 16.78
C SER A 442 -24.18 -7.27 18.00
N ALA A 443 -25.49 -6.98 17.86
CA ALA A 443 -26.28 -6.44 18.96
C ALA A 443 -26.33 -7.35 20.20
N GLY A 444 -26.56 -8.66 20.00
CA GLY A 444 -26.58 -9.64 21.09
C GLY A 444 -25.19 -9.82 21.72
N PHE A 445 -24.13 -9.78 20.91
CA PHE A 445 -22.75 -9.84 21.37
C PHE A 445 -22.39 -8.62 22.24
N GLU A 446 -22.70 -7.40 21.78
CA GLU A 446 -22.43 -6.17 22.53
C GLU A 446 -23.17 -6.14 23.88
N ALA A 447 -24.41 -6.63 23.92
CA ALA A 447 -25.17 -6.71 25.17
C ALA A 447 -24.49 -7.66 26.18
N SER A 448 -24.06 -8.84 25.74
CA SER A 448 -23.33 -9.79 26.61
C SER A 448 -21.97 -9.24 27.06
N LEU A 449 -21.25 -8.57 26.16
CA LEU A 449 -19.96 -7.94 26.46
C LEU A 449 -20.11 -6.85 27.52
N ALA A 450 -21.11 -5.97 27.39
CA ALA A 450 -21.40 -4.94 28.37
C ALA A 450 -21.68 -5.53 29.75
N ARG A 451 -22.54 -6.57 29.83
CA ARG A 451 -22.85 -7.25 31.10
C ARG A 451 -21.60 -7.84 31.76
N LEU A 452 -20.72 -8.48 30.99
CA LEU A 452 -19.46 -9.03 31.52
C LEU A 452 -18.49 -7.93 31.99
N ARG A 453 -18.45 -6.79 31.30
CA ARG A 453 -17.67 -5.61 31.72
C ARG A 453 -18.20 -4.99 33.02
N ASP A 454 -19.52 -5.02 33.21
CA ASP A 454 -20.19 -4.58 34.44
C ASP A 454 -20.06 -5.59 35.61
N GLY A 455 -19.35 -6.71 35.39
CA GLY A 455 -19.04 -7.71 36.42
C GLY A 455 -20.06 -8.83 36.56
N ALA A 456 -21.02 -8.95 35.62
CA ALA A 456 -21.93 -10.10 35.59
C ALA A 456 -21.15 -11.41 35.44
N GLY A 457 -21.61 -12.46 36.12
CA GLY A 457 -20.94 -13.76 36.03
C GLY A 457 -21.17 -14.43 34.66
N PRO A 458 -20.21 -15.22 34.12
CA PRO A 458 -20.40 -15.91 32.84
C PRO A 458 -21.65 -16.81 32.78
N ARG A 459 -22.07 -17.36 33.92
CA ARG A 459 -23.30 -18.17 34.04
C ARG A 459 -24.57 -17.33 33.87
N GLU A 460 -24.58 -16.13 34.44
CA GLU A 460 -25.71 -15.20 34.32
C GLU A 460 -25.87 -14.77 32.86
N VAL A 461 -24.76 -14.37 32.22
CA VAL A 461 -24.77 -13.96 30.80
C VAL A 461 -25.14 -15.11 29.88
N ALA A 462 -24.67 -16.33 30.14
CA ALA A 462 -25.07 -17.51 29.36
C ALA A 462 -26.58 -17.81 29.46
N ARG A 463 -27.19 -17.57 30.63
CA ARG A 463 -28.64 -17.70 30.84
C ARG A 463 -29.42 -16.64 30.08
N GLU A 464 -28.98 -15.39 30.14
CA GLU A 464 -29.58 -14.29 29.37
C GLU A 464 -29.50 -14.57 27.86
N LEU A 465 -28.34 -15.05 27.41
CA LEU A 465 -28.13 -15.45 26.03
C LEU A 465 -29.09 -16.57 25.61
N ALA A 466 -29.23 -17.60 26.43
CA ALA A 466 -30.12 -18.73 26.17
C ALA A 466 -31.61 -18.37 26.23
N ALA A 467 -31.98 -17.31 26.95
CA ALA A 467 -33.34 -16.77 27.01
C ALA A 467 -33.64 -15.78 25.87
N SER A 468 -32.65 -15.44 25.05
CA SER A 468 -32.82 -14.48 23.95
C SER A 468 -33.68 -15.04 22.82
N ALA A 469 -34.36 -14.14 22.10
CA ALA A 469 -35.16 -14.51 20.93
C ALA A 469 -34.31 -15.19 19.85
N ASP A 470 -33.07 -14.74 19.65
CA ASP A 470 -32.14 -15.34 18.69
C ASP A 470 -31.80 -16.78 19.06
N PHE A 471 -31.52 -17.06 20.34
CA PHE A 471 -31.25 -18.42 20.79
C PHE A 471 -32.45 -19.33 20.56
N HIS A 472 -33.66 -18.87 20.90
CA HIS A 472 -34.89 -19.60 20.62
C HIS A 472 -35.16 -19.79 19.12
N LEU A 473 -34.76 -18.85 18.27
CA LEU A 473 -34.86 -18.98 16.82
C LEU A 473 -33.95 -20.08 16.26
N TYR A 474 -32.71 -20.16 16.75
CA TYR A 474 -31.71 -21.13 16.26
C TYR A 474 -31.87 -22.54 16.88
N HIS A 475 -32.31 -22.60 18.14
CA HIS A 475 -32.28 -23.81 18.95
C HIS A 475 -33.62 -24.21 19.55
N GLY A 476 -34.68 -23.42 19.34
CA GLY A 476 -36.02 -23.71 19.86
C GLY A 476 -36.52 -25.08 19.45
N GLY A 477 -37.14 -25.79 20.39
CA GLY A 477 -37.72 -27.11 20.17
C GLY A 477 -36.73 -28.28 20.20
N ARG A 478 -35.43 -28.03 20.35
CA ARG A 478 -34.43 -29.10 20.58
C ARG A 478 -34.53 -29.61 22.01
N ASP A 479 -34.40 -30.92 22.19
CA ASP A 479 -34.20 -31.50 23.51
C ASP A 479 -32.75 -31.31 24.00
N GLY A 480 -32.45 -31.75 25.23
CA GLY A 480 -31.12 -31.54 25.80
C GLY A 480 -29.96 -32.21 25.05
N ALA A 481 -30.20 -33.37 24.43
CA ALA A 481 -29.16 -34.06 23.67
C ALA A 481 -28.96 -33.39 22.30
N ASP A 482 -30.05 -33.06 21.61
CA ASP A 482 -30.01 -32.38 20.31
C ASP A 482 -29.41 -30.98 20.43
N LEU A 483 -29.67 -30.29 21.55
CA LEU A 483 -29.05 -29.01 21.85
C LEU A 483 -27.55 -29.15 22.12
N LEU A 484 -27.13 -30.13 22.93
CA LEU A 484 -25.71 -30.37 23.19
C LEU A 484 -24.95 -30.63 21.89
N HIS A 485 -25.49 -31.48 21.00
CA HIS A 485 -24.87 -31.75 19.71
C HIS A 485 -24.76 -30.49 18.85
N ALA A 486 -25.82 -29.67 18.79
CA ALA A 486 -25.79 -28.42 18.03
C ALA A 486 -24.72 -27.44 18.53
N LEU A 487 -24.58 -27.31 19.85
CA LEU A 487 -23.58 -26.44 20.47
C LEU A 487 -22.17 -26.98 20.30
N LEU A 488 -21.98 -28.30 20.35
CA LEU A 488 -20.69 -28.94 20.05
C LEU A 488 -20.29 -28.75 18.59
N ASP A 489 -21.22 -28.88 17.64
CA ASP A 489 -20.94 -28.62 16.22
C ASP A 489 -20.54 -27.17 15.96
N ASN A 490 -21.01 -26.23 16.78
CA ASN A 490 -20.57 -24.84 16.71
C ASN A 490 -19.12 -24.64 17.16
N VAL A 491 -18.57 -25.48 18.03
CA VAL A 491 -17.20 -25.29 18.56
C VAL A 491 -16.18 -26.27 18.00
N LEU A 492 -16.63 -27.46 17.59
CA LEU A 492 -15.78 -28.48 17.00
C LEU A 492 -15.71 -28.24 15.48
N GLN A 493 -14.51 -28.35 14.92
CA GLN A 493 -14.31 -28.21 13.47
C GLN A 493 -14.73 -29.48 12.69
N GLN A 494 -15.19 -30.52 13.39
CA GLN A 494 -15.64 -31.80 12.84
C GLN A 494 -16.72 -32.40 13.74
N PRO A 495 -17.60 -33.28 13.23
CA PRO A 495 -18.65 -33.91 14.02
C PRO A 495 -18.09 -34.67 15.22
N LEU A 496 -18.78 -34.58 16.37
CA LEU A 496 -18.37 -35.23 17.63
C LEU A 496 -18.15 -36.74 17.44
N GLN A 497 -18.97 -37.40 16.63
CA GLN A 497 -18.91 -38.85 16.41
C GLN A 497 -17.58 -39.30 15.77
N SER A 498 -16.96 -38.43 14.97
CA SER A 498 -15.68 -38.64 14.30
C SER A 498 -14.50 -37.99 15.03
N HIS A 499 -14.73 -37.30 16.15
CA HIS A 499 -13.69 -36.57 16.86
C HIS A 499 -12.77 -37.55 17.62
N PRO A 500 -11.43 -37.47 17.47
CA PRO A 500 -10.50 -38.41 18.11
C PRO A 500 -10.59 -38.37 19.64
N ASP A 501 -10.86 -37.19 20.21
CA ASP A 501 -11.00 -36.98 21.65
C ASP A 501 -12.44 -37.08 22.17
N ARG A 502 -13.36 -37.73 21.43
CA ARG A 502 -14.78 -37.80 21.78
C ARG A 502 -15.04 -38.16 23.24
N ALA A 503 -14.40 -39.22 23.74
CA ALA A 503 -14.59 -39.68 25.12
C ALA A 503 -14.16 -38.64 26.16
N ALA A 504 -13.10 -37.88 25.89
CA ALA A 504 -12.65 -36.79 26.76
C ALA A 504 -13.61 -35.59 26.71
N ILE A 505 -14.19 -35.30 25.55
CA ILE A 505 -15.20 -34.24 25.37
C ILE A 505 -16.48 -34.59 26.13
N GLU A 506 -17.00 -35.81 25.95
CA GLU A 506 -18.18 -36.31 26.65
C GLU A 506 -17.94 -36.34 28.18
N ALA A 507 -16.76 -36.75 28.64
CA ALA A 507 -16.42 -36.70 30.07
C ALA A 507 -16.34 -35.28 30.64
N ALA A 508 -15.98 -34.29 29.82
CA ALA A 508 -15.81 -32.90 30.25
C ALA A 508 -17.13 -32.10 30.25
N VAL A 509 -18.00 -32.34 29.27
CA VAL A 509 -19.27 -31.61 29.11
C VAL A 509 -20.46 -32.38 29.70
N GLY A 510 -20.34 -33.70 29.87
CA GLY A 510 -21.44 -34.60 30.20
C GLY A 510 -22.05 -35.23 28.93
N ASP A 511 -22.86 -36.27 29.12
CA ASP A 511 -23.57 -36.93 28.00
C ASP A 511 -24.94 -36.29 27.72
N GLY A 512 -25.49 -36.54 26.52
CA GLY A 512 -26.75 -35.95 26.08
C GLY A 512 -27.98 -36.40 26.88
N GLU A 513 -27.97 -37.62 27.44
CA GLU A 513 -29.07 -38.14 28.27
C GLU A 513 -29.12 -37.43 29.62
N GLU A 514 -27.96 -37.19 30.23
CA GLU A 514 -27.83 -36.42 31.47
C GLU A 514 -28.37 -34.99 31.28
N TRP A 515 -28.00 -34.33 30.17
CA TRP A 515 -28.50 -32.99 29.86
C TRP A 515 -29.99 -32.97 29.55
N ARG A 516 -30.51 -33.96 28.81
CA ARG A 516 -31.95 -34.12 28.59
C ARG A 516 -32.70 -34.23 29.91
N ALA A 517 -32.24 -35.09 30.82
CA ALA A 517 -32.86 -35.27 32.13
C ALA A 517 -32.73 -34.02 33.02
N ALA A 518 -31.58 -33.32 32.98
CA ALA A 518 -31.36 -32.11 33.78
C ALA A 518 -32.25 -30.94 33.34
N LEU A 519 -32.38 -30.72 32.03
CA LEU A 519 -33.24 -29.68 31.47
C LEU A 519 -34.73 -30.00 31.68
N ALA A 520 -35.15 -31.24 31.46
CA ALA A 520 -36.55 -31.66 31.65
C ALA A 520 -37.00 -31.55 33.12
N SER A 521 -36.09 -31.73 34.08
CA SER A 521 -36.37 -31.60 35.52
C SER A 521 -36.16 -30.19 36.07
N GLY A 522 -35.73 -29.23 35.25
CA GLY A 522 -35.41 -27.86 35.69
C GLY A 522 -34.19 -27.75 36.61
N ARG A 523 -33.37 -28.80 36.72
CA ARG A 523 -32.11 -28.78 37.50
C ARG A 523 -31.01 -27.99 36.80
N ALA A 524 -31.12 -27.82 35.50
CA ALA A 524 -30.28 -26.97 34.66
C ALA A 524 -31.16 -26.20 33.68
N ASP A 525 -30.60 -25.14 33.09
CA ASP A 525 -31.19 -24.42 31.97
C ASP A 525 -30.29 -24.47 30.73
N PRO A 526 -30.78 -24.12 29.53
CA PRO A 526 -29.95 -24.14 28.32
C PRO A 526 -28.70 -23.26 28.38
N GLY A 527 -28.68 -22.22 29.22
CA GLY A 527 -27.51 -21.38 29.46
C GLY A 527 -26.39 -22.12 30.21
N ASP A 528 -26.74 -23.01 31.14
CA ASP A 528 -25.76 -23.89 31.81
C ASP A 528 -25.03 -24.79 30.78
N LEU A 529 -25.73 -25.24 29.74
CA LEU A 529 -25.16 -26.05 28.66
C LEU A 529 -24.25 -25.22 27.74
N VAL A 530 -24.66 -24.02 27.33
CA VAL A 530 -23.81 -23.07 26.59
C VAL A 530 -22.52 -22.79 27.36
N LEU A 531 -22.64 -22.55 28.67
CA LEU A 531 -21.48 -22.31 29.53
C LEU A 531 -20.55 -23.53 29.59
N ALA A 532 -21.09 -24.73 29.74
CA ALA A 532 -20.31 -25.98 29.77
C ALA A 532 -19.51 -26.17 28.48
N VAL A 533 -20.16 -26.00 27.32
CA VAL A 533 -19.52 -26.08 26.00
C VAL A 533 -18.45 -24.99 25.83
N SER A 534 -18.72 -23.76 26.25
CA SER A 534 -17.75 -22.65 26.15
C SER A 534 -16.46 -22.86 26.96
N ARG A 535 -16.50 -23.74 27.97
CA ARG A 535 -15.36 -24.06 28.86
C ARG A 535 -14.59 -25.30 28.42
N LEU A 536 -15.06 -26.01 27.40
CA LEU A 536 -14.41 -27.21 26.91
C LEU A 536 -12.97 -26.92 26.48
N GLY A 537 -11.99 -27.57 27.11
CA GLY A 537 -10.57 -27.34 26.85
C GLY A 537 -10.17 -27.56 25.38
N ALA A 538 -10.76 -28.59 24.75
CA ALA A 538 -10.58 -28.86 23.32
C ALA A 538 -11.13 -27.73 22.44
N ALA A 539 -12.26 -27.13 22.82
CA ALA A 539 -12.79 -25.96 22.12
C ALA A 539 -11.94 -24.70 22.38
N ARG A 540 -11.36 -24.56 23.57
CA ARG A 540 -10.59 -23.37 23.96
C ARG A 540 -9.28 -23.23 23.17
N SER A 541 -8.54 -24.32 22.96
CA SER A 541 -7.33 -24.29 22.13
C SER A 541 -7.65 -24.14 20.65
N LEU A 542 -8.69 -24.83 20.16
CA LEU A 542 -9.12 -24.78 18.76
C LEU A 542 -9.72 -23.42 18.35
N ARG A 543 -10.24 -22.65 19.32
CA ARG A 543 -10.90 -21.36 19.07
C ARG A 543 -10.10 -20.15 19.48
N GLN A 544 -8.89 -20.29 20.02
CA GLN A 544 -8.12 -19.11 20.40
C GLN A 544 -7.85 -18.21 19.19
N THR A 545 -7.61 -18.80 18.01
CA THR A 545 -7.48 -18.05 16.76
C THR A 545 -8.77 -17.28 16.42
N GLU A 546 -9.96 -17.89 16.50
CA GLU A 546 -11.21 -17.16 16.26
C GLU A 546 -11.49 -16.08 17.30
N VAL A 547 -11.15 -16.34 18.57
CA VAL A 547 -11.23 -15.33 19.63
C VAL A 547 -10.33 -14.14 19.29
N ASP A 548 -9.12 -14.39 18.82
CA ASP A 548 -8.19 -13.34 18.40
C ASP A 548 -8.73 -12.56 17.21
N ILE A 549 -9.24 -13.25 16.17
CA ILE A 549 -9.78 -12.61 14.98
C ILE A 549 -10.93 -11.68 15.37
N ILE A 550 -11.89 -12.18 16.13
CA ILE A 550 -13.06 -11.40 16.53
C ILE A 550 -12.66 -10.25 17.45
N ALA A 551 -11.77 -10.50 18.43
CA ALA A 551 -11.29 -9.46 19.33
C ALA A 551 -10.51 -8.36 18.58
N LEU A 552 -9.72 -8.73 17.57
CA LEU A 552 -8.98 -7.79 16.74
C LEU A 552 -9.88 -6.99 15.81
N TYR A 553 -10.84 -7.62 15.12
CA TYR A 553 -11.84 -6.92 14.32
C TYR A 553 -12.66 -5.95 15.17
N ARG A 554 -13.08 -6.40 16.37
CA ARG A 554 -13.87 -5.55 17.27
C ARG A 554 -13.03 -4.41 17.84
N GLY A 555 -11.78 -4.70 18.21
CA GLY A 555 -10.81 -3.77 18.77
C GLY A 555 -10.45 -2.69 17.77
N PHE A 556 -10.03 -3.09 16.56
CA PHE A 556 -9.60 -2.17 15.52
C PHE A 556 -10.80 -1.58 14.76
N LEU A 557 -11.69 -2.38 14.23
CA LEU A 557 -12.72 -1.85 13.32
C LEU A 557 -14.02 -1.45 14.02
N GLY A 558 -14.15 -1.72 15.32
CA GLY A 558 -15.42 -1.53 16.02
C GLY A 558 -16.53 -2.48 15.54
N ALA A 559 -16.17 -3.51 14.78
CA ALA A 559 -17.10 -4.39 14.06
C ALA A 559 -16.74 -5.86 14.23
N LEU A 560 -17.66 -6.75 13.89
CA LEU A 560 -17.39 -8.20 13.81
C LEU A 560 -16.91 -8.56 12.40
N PRO A 561 -16.04 -9.59 12.26
CA PRO A 561 -15.68 -10.09 10.94
C PRO A 561 -16.91 -10.74 10.27
N ASP A 562 -17.03 -10.60 8.96
CA ASP A 562 -17.97 -11.42 8.20
C ASP A 562 -17.47 -12.89 8.12
N SER A 563 -18.30 -13.77 7.55
CA SER A 563 -17.95 -15.19 7.42
C SER A 563 -16.71 -15.43 6.55
N GLY A 564 -16.45 -14.58 5.56
CA GLY A 564 -15.29 -14.66 4.67
C GLY A 564 -14.01 -14.23 5.38
N GLY A 565 -14.04 -13.11 6.10
CA GLY A 565 -12.95 -12.61 6.92
C GLY A 565 -12.55 -13.60 8.00
N LEU A 566 -13.52 -14.16 8.75
CA LEU A 566 -13.21 -15.17 9.77
C LEU A 566 -12.58 -16.44 9.17
N ALA A 567 -13.08 -16.90 8.02
CA ALA A 567 -12.54 -18.08 7.34
C ALA A 567 -11.15 -17.84 6.73
N GLY A 568 -10.93 -16.66 6.13
CA GLY A 568 -9.64 -16.27 5.55
C GLY A 568 -8.55 -16.21 6.60
N TRP A 569 -8.81 -15.53 7.72
CA TRP A 569 -7.83 -15.37 8.79
C TRP A 569 -7.57 -16.66 9.59
N ARG A 570 -8.54 -17.57 9.70
CA ARG A 570 -8.35 -18.84 10.43
C ARG A 570 -7.13 -19.62 9.92
N ASN A 571 -6.92 -19.61 8.61
CA ASN A 571 -5.84 -20.37 7.96
C ASN A 571 -4.63 -19.51 7.62
N ALA A 572 -4.62 -18.25 8.04
CA ALA A 572 -3.54 -17.33 7.77
C ALA A 572 -2.27 -17.75 8.54
N PRO A 573 -1.09 -17.79 7.90
CA PRO A 573 0.16 -18.05 8.61
C PRO A 573 0.43 -16.94 9.64
N GLN A 574 1.07 -17.30 10.76
CA GLN A 574 1.52 -16.34 11.80
C GLN A 574 0.39 -15.55 12.47
N MET A 575 -0.81 -16.12 12.57
CA MET A 575 -1.85 -15.56 13.43
C MET A 575 -1.40 -15.50 14.91
N PRO A 576 -1.74 -14.44 15.65
CA PRO A 576 -2.60 -13.30 15.25
C PRO A 576 -1.87 -12.11 14.58
N ASP A 577 -0.56 -12.15 14.45
CA ASP A 577 0.28 -11.00 14.07
C ASP A 577 -0.06 -10.42 12.71
N SER A 578 -0.31 -11.31 11.75
CA SER A 578 -0.65 -10.92 10.39
C SER A 578 -1.94 -10.12 10.31
N LEU A 579 -2.91 -10.45 11.17
CA LEU A 579 -4.15 -9.70 11.26
C LEU A 579 -3.93 -8.36 11.96
N ILE A 580 -3.09 -8.30 13.01
CA ILE A 580 -2.72 -7.04 13.66
C ILE A 580 -2.10 -6.08 12.65
N GLU A 581 -1.13 -6.55 11.86
CA GLU A 581 -0.51 -5.73 10.82
C GLU A 581 -1.54 -5.27 9.78
N ALA A 582 -2.36 -6.19 9.25
CA ALA A 582 -3.36 -5.84 8.24
C ALA A 582 -4.39 -4.82 8.73
N LEU A 583 -4.93 -4.99 9.94
CA LEU A 583 -5.92 -4.07 10.51
C LEU A 583 -5.30 -2.72 10.89
N TYR A 584 -4.04 -2.69 11.33
CA TYR A 584 -3.35 -1.45 11.65
C TYR A 584 -3.22 -0.52 10.43
N TYR A 585 -3.09 -1.08 9.23
CA TYR A 585 -3.04 -0.30 7.97
C TYR A 585 -4.38 -0.21 7.25
N ALA A 586 -5.44 -0.84 7.76
CA ALA A 586 -6.74 -0.84 7.10
C ALA A 586 -7.33 0.58 7.04
N PRO A 587 -7.84 1.05 5.87
CA PRO A 587 -8.46 2.36 5.76
C PRO A 587 -9.56 2.64 6.80
N PRO A 588 -10.49 1.69 7.11
CA PRO A 588 -11.52 1.93 8.12
C PRO A 588 -10.99 2.15 9.54
N TRP A 589 -9.84 1.56 9.88
CA TRP A 589 -9.18 1.83 11.17
C TRP A 589 -8.60 3.24 11.19
N ARG A 590 -7.95 3.67 10.11
CA ARG A 590 -7.39 5.03 9.99
C ARG A 590 -8.48 6.11 10.02
N GLU A 591 -9.61 5.85 9.39
CA GLU A 591 -10.77 6.75 9.35
C GLU A 591 -11.43 6.99 10.72
N ARG A 592 -11.30 6.05 11.68
CA ARG A 592 -11.83 6.23 13.05
C ARG A 592 -11.17 7.40 13.80
N PHE A 593 -10.02 7.89 13.34
CA PHE A 593 -9.20 8.87 14.07
C PHE A 593 -8.89 10.13 13.27
N VAL A 594 -9.52 10.29 12.10
CA VAL A 594 -9.51 11.56 11.36
C VAL A 594 -10.66 12.41 11.90
N HIS A 595 -10.37 13.30 12.84
CA HIS A 595 -11.32 14.29 13.38
C HIS A 595 -10.80 15.70 13.18
#